data_AF-A0A7S3FDG2-F1
#
_entry.id   AF-A0A7S3FDG2-F1
#
_cell.length_a   1.000
_cell.length_b   1.000
_cell.length_c   1.000
_cell.angle_alpha   90.00
_cell.angle_beta   90.00
_cell.angle_gamma   90.00
#
_symmetry.space_group_name_H-M   'P 1'
#
loop_
_entity.id
_entity.type
_entity.pdbx_description
1 polymer ?
#
loop_
_entity_poly.entity_id
_entity_poly.type
_entity_poly.pdbx_seq_one_letter_code
_entity_poly.pdbx_strand_id
1 'polypeptide(L)'
;ACPTRRDPSAPLLGPRACLRRRRACACASERASERRAALGPFGPAVPSPGACGVPCPPPSPPAAAMASVTARSAEVRSFYRQVARSLPALVHKFWLNDFVTVAQLRSTVTAKFREHAAVRNPDVQKTLMHRAHNEFNMIKKRHKQRHHLLRDYVHHGVNTQHAAKPPTSASQFLQDFNSNAL
;
A
#
# COMPACT_ATOMS: atom_id res chain seq x y z
N ALA A 1 21.81 -7.65 -37.75
CA ALA A 1 22.92 -7.82 -36.79
C ALA A 1 22.42 -7.46 -35.39
N CYS A 2 22.48 -8.39 -34.44
CA CYS A 2 22.05 -8.18 -33.05
C CYS A 2 23.20 -7.62 -32.21
N PRO A 3 22.99 -6.61 -31.34
CA PRO A 3 23.93 -6.35 -30.26
C PRO A 3 23.67 -7.27 -29.07
N THR A 4 24.67 -8.07 -28.74
CA THR A 4 24.80 -8.85 -27.52
C THR A 4 25.18 -7.95 -26.35
N ARG A 5 24.32 -7.83 -25.33
CA ARG A 5 24.73 -7.57 -23.94
C ARG A 5 23.80 -8.34 -23.00
N ARG A 6 24.36 -9.34 -22.30
CA ARG A 6 23.74 -10.02 -21.16
C ARG A 6 24.06 -9.20 -19.91
N ASP A 7 23.06 -8.62 -19.28
CA ASP A 7 23.16 -8.14 -17.89
C ASP A 7 22.91 -9.32 -16.92
N PRO A 8 23.78 -9.57 -15.93
CA PRO A 8 23.70 -10.75 -15.07
C PRO A 8 22.82 -10.59 -13.81
N SER A 9 21.90 -9.62 -13.74
CA SER A 9 21.10 -9.36 -12.52
C SER A 9 19.57 -9.32 -12.73
N ALA A 10 19.07 -9.94 -13.80
CA ALA A 10 17.63 -10.08 -14.01
C ALA A 10 17.08 -11.36 -13.32
N PRO A 11 16.00 -11.27 -12.51
CA PRO A 11 15.40 -12.45 -11.89
C PRO A 11 14.76 -13.35 -12.95
N LEU A 12 15.04 -14.65 -12.85
CA LEU A 12 14.57 -15.72 -13.72
C LEU A 12 13.03 -15.78 -13.76
N LEU A 13 12.44 -15.04 -14.69
CA LEU A 13 11.03 -15.13 -15.06
C LEU A 13 10.83 -16.34 -15.98
N GLY A 14 10.02 -17.30 -15.53
CA GLY A 14 9.75 -18.52 -16.25
C GLY A 14 9.17 -18.31 -17.67
N PRO A 15 9.29 -19.33 -18.55
CA PRO A 15 9.05 -19.24 -19.99
C PRO A 15 7.65 -18.74 -20.39
N ARG A 16 6.66 -18.83 -19.49
CA ARG A 16 5.29 -18.35 -19.71
C ARG A 16 5.13 -16.82 -19.69
N ALA A 17 6.02 -16.08 -19.02
CA ALA A 17 5.95 -14.62 -18.94
C ALA A 17 6.45 -13.93 -20.23
N CYS A 18 7.40 -14.54 -20.95
CA CYS A 18 7.92 -14.01 -22.21
C CYS A 18 6.93 -14.07 -23.38
N LEU A 19 6.08 -15.11 -23.45
CA LEU A 19 5.10 -15.25 -24.54
C LEU A 19 3.97 -14.19 -24.47
N ARG A 20 3.54 -13.78 -23.27
CA ARG A 20 2.46 -12.78 -23.14
C ARG A 20 2.90 -11.37 -23.55
N ARG A 21 4.16 -10.99 -23.31
CA ARG A 21 4.71 -9.69 -23.73
C ARG A 21 4.95 -9.61 -25.24
N ARG A 22 5.35 -10.70 -25.89
CA ARG A 22 5.58 -10.73 -27.36
C ARG A 22 4.29 -10.60 -28.17
N ARG A 23 3.18 -11.19 -27.71
CA ARG A 23 1.87 -11.06 -28.40
C ARG A 23 1.29 -9.64 -28.36
N ALA A 24 1.55 -8.88 -27.30
CA ALA A 24 1.05 -7.50 -27.18
C ALA A 24 1.79 -6.51 -28.11
N CYS A 25 3.10 -6.69 -28.35
CA CYS A 25 3.84 -5.84 -29.29
C CYS A 25 3.54 -6.14 -30.76
N ALA A 26 3.32 -7.40 -31.15
CA ALA A 26 3.06 -7.77 -32.55
C ALA A 26 1.73 -7.19 -33.08
N CYS A 27 0.68 -7.24 -32.26
CA CYS A 27 -0.65 -6.72 -32.63
C CYS A 27 -0.68 -5.19 -32.81
N ALA A 28 0.25 -4.47 -32.18
CA ALA A 28 0.38 -3.02 -32.32
C ALA A 28 1.14 -2.60 -33.59
N SER A 29 2.08 -3.42 -34.08
CA SER A 29 2.86 -3.13 -35.29
C SER A 29 2.15 -3.47 -36.60
N GLU A 30 1.29 -4.50 -36.63
CA GLU A 30 0.57 -4.87 -37.86
C GLU A 30 -0.51 -3.84 -38.24
N ARG A 31 -1.24 -3.28 -37.26
CA ARG A 31 -2.24 -2.20 -37.53
C ARG A 31 -1.62 -0.88 -37.99
N ALA A 32 -0.33 -0.67 -37.75
CA ALA A 32 0.38 0.54 -38.19
C ALA A 32 0.91 0.42 -39.62
N SER A 33 1.20 -0.80 -40.11
CA SER A 33 1.74 -1.00 -41.46
C SER A 33 0.64 -1.13 -42.52
N GLU A 34 -0.54 -1.65 -42.19
CA GLU A 34 -1.67 -1.73 -43.13
C GLU A 34 -2.22 -0.35 -43.54
N ARG A 35 -2.08 0.67 -42.68
CA ARG A 35 -2.51 2.04 -43.00
C ARG A 35 -1.56 2.80 -43.94
N ARG A 36 -0.36 2.26 -44.21
CA ARG A 36 0.66 2.93 -45.03
C ARG A 36 0.79 2.38 -46.45
N ALA A 37 0.06 1.32 -46.79
CA ALA A 37 0.14 0.65 -48.09
C ALA A 37 -1.03 0.97 -49.05
N ALA A 38 -1.93 1.90 -48.71
CA ALA A 38 -3.13 2.21 -49.51
C ALA A 38 -3.19 3.66 -50.01
N LEU A 39 -2.09 4.19 -50.56
CA LEU A 39 -2.09 5.49 -51.27
C LEU A 39 -1.31 5.37 -52.58
N GLY A 40 -2.03 5.07 -53.66
CA GLY A 40 -1.58 5.32 -55.03
C GLY A 40 -1.72 6.81 -55.42
N PRO A 41 -1.23 7.22 -56.60
CA PRO A 41 -1.03 8.63 -56.95
C PRO A 41 -2.31 9.42 -57.32
N PHE A 42 -3.49 8.81 -57.25
CA PHE A 42 -4.77 9.48 -57.51
C PHE A 42 -5.79 9.08 -56.45
N GLY A 43 -5.89 9.88 -55.38
CA GLY A 43 -6.93 9.77 -54.35
C GLY A 43 -7.58 11.15 -54.13
N PRO A 44 -8.90 11.22 -53.87
CA PRO A 44 -9.60 12.49 -53.74
C PRO A 44 -9.11 13.27 -52.54
N ALA A 45 -9.23 14.60 -52.65
CA ALA A 45 -8.80 15.58 -51.66
C ALA A 45 -9.13 15.18 -50.23
N VAL A 46 -8.10 15.20 -49.39
CA VAL A 46 -8.17 15.09 -47.94
C VAL A 46 -9.16 16.14 -47.43
N PRO A 47 -10.27 15.78 -46.75
CA PRO A 47 -10.87 16.73 -45.85
C PRO A 47 -9.85 16.91 -44.71
N SER A 48 -9.36 18.14 -44.56
CA SER A 48 -8.59 18.60 -43.42
C SER A 48 -9.13 17.96 -42.14
N PRO A 49 -8.28 17.59 -41.16
CA PRO A 49 -8.77 17.28 -39.83
C PRO A 49 -9.39 18.56 -39.28
N GLY A 50 -10.69 18.74 -39.56
CA GLY A 50 -11.52 19.72 -38.92
C GLY A 50 -11.34 19.48 -37.44
N ALA A 51 -10.81 20.49 -36.78
CA ALA A 51 -10.78 20.57 -35.35
C ALA A 51 -12.13 20.11 -34.82
N CYS A 52 -12.16 18.98 -34.14
CA CYS A 52 -13.24 18.67 -33.22
C CYS A 52 -13.14 19.73 -32.13
N GLY A 53 -13.68 20.92 -32.40
CA GLY A 53 -13.80 22.06 -31.51
C GLY A 53 -14.83 21.80 -30.41
N VAL A 54 -14.86 20.58 -29.88
CA VAL A 54 -15.56 20.26 -28.65
C VAL A 54 -14.47 20.17 -27.60
N PRO A 55 -14.22 21.24 -26.81
CA PRO A 55 -13.39 21.10 -25.63
C PRO A 55 -14.02 19.98 -24.80
N CYS A 56 -13.25 18.91 -24.55
CA CYS A 56 -13.65 17.91 -23.58
C CYS A 56 -14.07 18.67 -22.31
N PRO A 57 -15.30 18.47 -21.80
CA PRO A 57 -15.72 19.17 -20.61
C PRO A 57 -14.69 18.85 -19.52
N PRO A 58 -14.17 19.86 -18.79
CA PRO A 58 -13.28 19.60 -17.67
C PRO A 58 -13.98 18.61 -16.74
N PRO A 59 -13.26 17.61 -16.21
CA PRO A 59 -13.87 16.61 -15.34
C PRO A 59 -14.62 17.36 -14.26
N SER A 60 -15.92 17.11 -14.18
CA SER A 60 -16.75 17.71 -13.16
C SER A 60 -16.11 17.48 -11.79
N PRO A 61 -16.18 18.47 -10.87
CA PRO A 61 -15.47 18.44 -9.60
C PRO A 61 -15.55 17.11 -8.79
N PRO A 62 -16.64 16.31 -8.81
CA PRO A 62 -16.66 15.05 -8.08
C PRO A 62 -15.71 13.96 -8.62
N ALA A 63 -15.41 13.93 -9.92
CA ALA A 63 -14.61 12.84 -10.51
C ALA A 63 -13.13 12.92 -10.13
N ALA A 64 -12.55 14.13 -10.16
CA ALA A 64 -11.17 14.37 -9.74
C ALA A 64 -10.99 14.15 -8.23
N ALA A 65 -11.97 14.56 -7.42
CA ALA A 65 -11.97 14.31 -5.98
C ALA A 65 -12.00 12.81 -5.66
N MET A 66 -12.85 12.03 -6.34
CA MET A 66 -12.92 10.57 -6.16
C MET A 66 -11.66 9.83 -6.66
N ALA A 67 -11.06 10.29 -7.75
CA ALA A 67 -9.76 9.79 -8.21
C ALA A 67 -8.65 10.01 -7.16
N SER A 68 -8.65 11.16 -6.48
CA SER A 68 -7.67 11.46 -5.42
C SER A 68 -7.84 10.56 -4.18
N VAL A 69 -9.08 10.26 -3.79
CA VAL A 69 -9.38 9.39 -2.62
C VAL A 69 -9.00 7.94 -2.91
N THR A 70 -9.32 7.45 -4.11
CA THR A 70 -8.96 6.08 -4.52
C THR A 70 -7.44 5.91 -4.64
N ALA A 71 -6.74 6.89 -5.22
CA ALA A 71 -5.28 6.91 -5.28
C ALA A 71 -4.62 6.85 -3.90
N ARG A 72 -5.07 7.68 -2.94
CA ARG A 72 -4.54 7.60 -1.55
C ARG A 72 -4.83 6.27 -0.90
N SER A 73 -6.03 5.72 -1.07
CA SER A 73 -6.35 4.40 -0.52
C SER A 73 -5.45 3.29 -1.09
N ALA A 74 -4.99 3.42 -2.33
CA ALA A 74 -4.03 2.49 -2.93
C ALA A 74 -2.63 2.65 -2.34
N GLU A 75 -2.20 3.89 -2.06
CA GLU A 75 -0.95 4.22 -1.37
C GLU A 75 -0.92 3.66 0.07
N VAL A 76 -1.99 3.85 0.84
CA VAL A 76 -2.08 3.27 2.19
C VAL A 76 -1.96 1.75 2.13
N ARG A 77 -2.64 1.10 1.17
CA ARG A 77 -2.57 -0.36 1.00
C ARG A 77 -1.20 -0.85 0.52
N SER A 78 -0.47 -0.07 -0.28
CA SER A 78 0.88 -0.44 -0.70
C SER A 78 1.85 -0.31 0.47
N PHE A 79 1.74 0.76 1.26
CA PHE A 79 2.52 0.98 2.47
C PHE A 79 2.24 -0.10 3.52
N TYR A 80 0.97 -0.43 3.80
CA TYR A 80 0.63 -1.52 4.71
C TYR A 80 1.29 -2.85 4.29
N ARG A 81 1.24 -3.19 3.00
CA ARG A 81 1.89 -4.40 2.47
C ARG A 81 3.41 -4.36 2.61
N GLN A 82 4.03 -3.18 2.46
CA GLN A 82 5.46 -3.00 2.71
C GLN A 82 5.81 -3.27 4.17
N VAL A 83 5.07 -2.67 5.11
CA VAL A 83 5.26 -2.88 6.54
C VAL A 83 5.08 -4.36 6.87
N ALA A 84 3.96 -4.98 6.48
CA ALA A 84 3.64 -6.37 6.79
C ALA A 84 4.69 -7.39 6.30
N ARG A 85 5.34 -7.11 5.16
CA ARG A 85 6.45 -7.93 4.62
C ARG A 85 7.76 -7.73 5.37
N SER A 86 7.99 -6.55 5.93
CA SER A 86 9.19 -6.24 6.71
C SER A 86 9.15 -6.73 8.16
N LEU A 87 7.94 -6.99 8.70
CA LEU A 87 7.76 -7.41 10.10
C LEU A 87 8.60 -8.64 10.49
N PRO A 88 8.66 -9.75 9.72
CA PRO A 88 9.50 -10.90 10.10
C PRO A 88 10.98 -10.51 10.30
N ALA A 89 11.51 -9.65 9.43
CA ALA A 89 12.88 -9.17 9.55
C ALA A 89 13.06 -8.25 10.77
N LEU A 90 12.07 -7.42 11.10
CA LEU A 90 12.10 -6.57 12.29
C LEU A 90 12.04 -7.40 13.58
N VAL A 91 11.20 -8.43 13.63
CA VAL A 91 11.11 -9.35 14.77
C VAL A 91 12.47 -9.98 15.05
N HIS A 92 13.15 -10.49 14.01
CA HIS A 92 14.50 -11.02 14.15
C HIS A 92 15.52 -9.93 14.52
N LYS A 93 15.46 -8.75 13.90
CA LYS A 93 16.42 -7.66 14.11
C LYS A 93 16.41 -7.10 15.54
N PHE A 94 15.25 -7.11 16.20
CA PHE A 94 15.07 -6.62 17.56
C PHE A 94 14.93 -7.76 18.58
N TRP A 95 15.14 -9.02 18.18
CA TRP A 95 14.99 -10.24 19.00
C TRP A 95 13.60 -10.38 19.67
N LEU A 96 12.53 -9.95 19.01
CA LEU A 96 11.16 -9.93 19.57
C LEU A 96 10.47 -11.31 19.61
N ASN A 97 11.14 -12.38 19.15
CA ASN A 97 10.57 -13.72 19.02
C ASN A 97 9.97 -14.28 20.33
N ASP A 98 10.57 -13.94 21.47
CA ASP A 98 10.13 -14.48 22.78
C ASP A 98 8.86 -13.80 23.30
N PHE A 99 8.53 -12.61 22.79
CA PHE A 99 7.44 -11.78 23.32
C PHE A 99 6.23 -11.77 22.40
N VAL A 100 6.45 -11.83 21.08
CA VAL A 100 5.39 -11.67 20.09
C VAL A 100 5.62 -12.55 18.89
N THR A 101 4.55 -13.23 18.47
CA THR A 101 4.52 -13.92 17.19
C THR A 101 4.33 -12.92 16.03
N VAL A 102 4.89 -13.22 14.86
CA VAL A 102 4.72 -12.37 13.66
C VAL A 102 3.23 -12.15 13.33
N ALA A 103 2.38 -13.14 13.58
CA ALA A 103 0.93 -13.04 13.39
C ALA A 103 0.30 -11.99 14.32
N GLN A 104 0.62 -12.02 15.61
CA GLN A 104 0.16 -11.02 16.58
C GLN A 104 0.63 -9.61 16.19
N LEU A 105 1.90 -9.44 15.79
CA LEU A 105 2.41 -8.14 15.38
C LEU A 105 1.69 -7.60 14.13
N ARG A 106 1.36 -8.46 13.16
CA ARG A 106 0.54 -8.09 11.98
C ARG A 106 -0.86 -7.67 12.39
N SER A 107 -1.47 -8.32 13.38
CA SER A 107 -2.77 -7.93 13.92
C SER A 107 -2.72 -6.57 14.61
N THR A 108 -1.71 -6.30 15.43
CA THR A 108 -1.51 -4.98 16.07
C THR A 108 -1.36 -3.87 15.03
N VAL A 109 -0.52 -4.09 14.02
CA VAL A 109 -0.37 -3.13 12.92
C VAL A 109 -1.71 -2.90 12.22
N THR A 110 -2.46 -3.96 11.93
CA THR A 110 -3.78 -3.84 11.30
C THR A 110 -4.75 -3.04 12.17
N ALA A 111 -4.72 -3.21 13.50
CA ALA A 111 -5.54 -2.42 14.43
C ALA A 111 -5.17 -0.93 14.36
N LYS A 112 -3.88 -0.58 14.30
CA LYS A 112 -3.43 0.81 14.15
C LYS A 112 -3.87 1.46 12.84
N PHE A 113 -3.87 0.71 11.73
CA PHE A 113 -4.43 1.22 10.47
C PHE A 113 -5.96 1.39 10.54
N ARG A 114 -6.67 0.55 11.29
CA ARG A 114 -8.12 0.64 11.48
C ARG A 114 -8.54 1.78 12.40
N GLU A 115 -7.75 2.11 13.41
CA GLU A 115 -7.96 3.23 14.34
C GLU A 115 -8.16 4.56 13.58
N HIS A 116 -7.43 4.74 12.48
CA HIS A 116 -7.49 5.96 11.66
C HIS A 116 -8.32 5.82 10.38
N ALA A 117 -9.06 4.73 10.21
CA ALA A 117 -9.84 4.48 8.98
C ALA A 117 -11.03 5.46 8.82
N ALA A 118 -11.53 6.04 9.91
CA ALA A 118 -12.63 6.99 9.88
C ALA A 118 -12.22 8.40 9.39
N VAL A 119 -10.91 8.69 9.31
CA VAL A 119 -10.43 10.02 8.92
C VAL A 119 -10.65 10.26 7.43
N ARG A 120 -11.57 11.17 7.09
CA ARG A 120 -11.92 11.52 5.70
C ARG A 120 -11.10 12.69 5.14
N ASN A 121 -10.54 13.53 6.00
CA ASN A 121 -9.87 14.77 5.61
C ASN A 121 -8.54 14.48 4.88
N PRO A 122 -8.35 15.04 3.66
CA PRO A 122 -7.21 14.73 2.80
C PRO A 122 -5.86 15.12 3.40
N ASP A 123 -5.79 16.28 4.05
CA ASP A 123 -4.55 16.79 4.63
C ASP A 123 -4.15 16.00 5.88
N VAL A 124 -5.14 15.61 6.70
CA VAL A 124 -4.90 14.76 7.87
C VAL A 124 -4.42 13.38 7.43
N GLN A 125 -5.01 12.80 6.38
CA GLN A 125 -4.52 11.53 5.81
C GLN A 125 -3.06 11.64 5.34
N LYS A 126 -2.69 12.73 4.68
CA LYS A 126 -1.30 12.96 4.22
C LYS A 126 -0.33 13.06 5.41
N THR A 127 -0.70 13.80 6.45
CA THR A 127 0.10 13.94 7.67
C THR A 127 0.24 12.61 8.41
N LEU A 128 -0.83 11.82 8.52
CA LEU A 128 -0.80 10.48 9.12
C LEU A 128 0.11 9.54 8.34
N MET A 129 0.03 9.54 7.00
CA MET A 129 0.93 8.75 6.17
C MET A 129 2.38 9.18 6.35
N HIS A 130 2.66 10.48 6.40
CA HIS A 130 4.02 10.98 6.63
C HIS A 130 4.58 10.53 8.00
N ARG A 131 3.77 10.66 9.06
CA ARG A 131 4.14 10.17 10.41
C ARG A 131 4.42 8.67 10.40
N ALA A 132 3.56 7.88 9.76
CA ALA A 132 3.71 6.43 9.69
C ALA A 132 4.98 6.01 8.93
N HIS A 133 5.29 6.68 7.81
CA HIS A 133 6.53 6.46 7.07
C HIS A 133 7.77 6.82 7.90
N ASN A 134 7.73 7.96 8.60
CA ASN A 134 8.85 8.39 9.43
C ASN A 134 9.08 7.39 10.58
N GLU A 135 8.03 7.01 11.30
CA GLU A 135 8.12 6.02 12.37
C GLU A 135 8.67 4.67 11.88
N PHE A 136 8.15 4.16 10.77
CA PHE A 136 8.63 2.93 10.17
C PHE A 136 10.12 3.02 9.77
N ASN A 137 10.54 4.17 9.21
CA ASN A 137 11.94 4.41 8.87
C ASN A 137 12.84 4.50 10.10
N MET A 138 12.38 5.11 11.19
CA MET A 138 13.10 5.16 12.47
C MET A 138 13.33 3.76 13.03
N ILE A 139 12.32 2.88 12.98
CA ILE A 139 12.43 1.48 13.38
C ILE A 139 13.41 0.73 12.46
N LYS A 140 13.23 0.86 11.14
CA LYS A 140 14.09 0.19 10.14
C LYS A 140 15.56 0.59 10.29
N LYS A 141 15.86 1.86 10.56
CA LYS A 141 17.22 2.39 10.76
C LYS A 141 17.79 2.17 12.18
N ARG A 142 17.03 1.58 13.11
CA ARG A 142 17.40 1.40 14.53
C ARG A 142 17.59 2.71 15.32
N HIS A 143 16.86 3.76 14.97
CA HIS A 143 16.76 4.96 15.81
C HIS A 143 15.84 4.72 17.02
N LYS A 144 14.83 3.85 16.88
CA LYS A 144 14.06 3.33 18.02
C LYS A 144 14.77 2.11 18.60
N GLN A 145 14.87 2.07 19.93
CA GLN A 145 15.32 0.92 20.70
C GLN A 145 14.24 -0.14 20.87
N ARG A 146 14.67 -1.35 21.24
CA ARG A 146 13.78 -2.50 21.51
C ARG A 146 12.66 -2.14 22.50
N HIS A 147 12.98 -1.48 23.60
CA HIS A 147 11.97 -1.15 24.63
C HIS A 147 10.84 -0.25 24.10
N HIS A 148 11.09 0.62 23.10
CA HIS A 148 10.03 1.38 22.45
C HIS A 148 9.09 0.47 21.65
N LEU A 149 9.64 -0.53 20.95
CA LEU A 149 8.83 -1.51 20.21
C LEU A 149 7.96 -2.36 21.13
N LEU A 150 8.51 -2.76 22.28
CA LEU A 150 7.74 -3.47 23.30
C LEU A 150 6.60 -2.60 23.84
N ARG A 151 6.89 -1.36 24.24
CA ARG A 151 5.87 -0.44 24.75
C ARG A 151 4.75 -0.14 23.75
N ASP A 152 5.12 0.14 22.49
CA ASP A 152 4.19 0.71 21.50
C ASP A 152 3.37 -0.36 20.75
N TYR A 153 3.95 -1.55 20.51
CA TYR A 153 3.37 -2.56 19.60
C TYR A 153 3.23 -3.95 20.21
N VAL A 154 3.97 -4.26 21.28
CA VAL A 154 3.79 -5.50 22.02
C VAL A 154 2.77 -5.23 23.11
N HIS A 155 1.49 -5.44 22.79
CA HIS A 155 0.49 -5.52 23.85
C HIS A 155 0.88 -6.67 24.77
N HIS A 156 1.03 -6.41 26.07
CA HIS A 156 1.18 -7.42 27.10
C HIS A 156 -0.10 -8.27 27.20
N GLY A 157 -0.42 -9.03 26.16
CA GLY A 157 -1.51 -10.00 26.15
C GLY A 157 -1.30 -11.14 27.16
N VAL A 158 -0.13 -11.17 27.80
CA VAL A 158 0.16 -12.06 28.93
C VAL A 158 -0.57 -11.61 30.21
N ASN A 159 -1.04 -10.35 30.32
CA ASN A 159 -1.78 -9.87 31.50
C ASN A 159 -3.28 -9.65 31.29
N THR A 160 -3.83 -9.71 30.08
CA THR A 160 -5.29 -9.61 29.88
C THR A 160 -5.99 -10.97 29.79
N GLN A 161 -5.24 -12.06 29.62
CA GLN A 161 -5.80 -13.41 29.68
C GLN A 161 -5.80 -13.98 31.12
N HIS A 162 -4.95 -13.46 32.00
CA HIS A 162 -4.92 -13.79 33.43
C HIS A 162 -5.47 -12.67 34.35
N ALA A 163 -5.81 -11.50 33.81
CA ALA A 163 -6.71 -10.59 34.51
C ALA A 163 -8.07 -11.29 34.58
N ALA A 164 -8.38 -11.85 35.74
CA ALA A 164 -9.71 -12.35 36.05
C ALA A 164 -10.71 -11.30 35.56
N LYS A 165 -11.56 -11.67 34.60
CA LYS A 165 -12.60 -10.77 34.11
C LYS A 165 -13.37 -10.32 35.35
N PRO A 166 -13.45 -9.02 35.65
CA PRO A 166 -14.15 -8.57 36.85
C PRO A 166 -15.57 -9.14 36.80
N PRO A 167 -16.12 -9.59 37.95
CA PRO A 167 -17.42 -10.23 37.98
C PRO A 167 -18.41 -9.36 37.24
N THR A 168 -19.11 -9.95 36.27
CA THR A 168 -20.00 -9.27 35.31
C THR A 168 -21.14 -8.49 36.01
N SER A 169 -21.33 -8.69 37.32
CA SER A 169 -22.31 -8.02 38.16
C SER A 169 -21.84 -6.73 38.86
N ALA A 170 -20.55 -6.39 38.84
CA ALA A 170 -20.06 -5.17 39.50
C ALA A 170 -20.07 -3.97 38.54
N SER A 171 -20.65 -2.84 38.98
CA SER A 171 -20.62 -1.60 38.21
C SER A 171 -19.18 -1.11 37.98
N GLN A 172 -18.96 -0.39 36.88
CA GLN A 172 -17.64 0.18 36.55
C GLN A 172 -17.07 0.99 37.73
N PHE A 173 -17.93 1.75 38.41
CA PHE A 173 -17.59 2.47 39.64
C PHE A 173 -17.05 1.58 40.76
N LEU A 174 -17.67 0.42 41.05
CA LEU A 174 -17.22 -0.48 42.12
C LEU A 174 -15.87 -1.12 41.81
N GLN A 175 -15.61 -1.39 40.53
CA GLN A 175 -14.32 -1.91 40.08
C GLN A 175 -13.22 -0.86 40.27
N ASP A 176 -13.47 0.38 39.84
CA ASP A 176 -12.54 1.51 39.99
C ASP A 176 -12.29 1.86 41.47
N PHE A 177 -13.34 1.83 42.29
CA PHE A 177 -13.26 2.07 43.73
C PHE A 177 -12.37 1.03 44.43
N ASN A 178 -12.58 -0.27 44.16
CA ASN A 178 -11.78 -1.34 44.77
C ASN A 178 -10.33 -1.34 44.29
N SER A 179 -10.05 -0.88 43.06
CA SER A 179 -8.67 -0.77 42.55
C SER A 179 -7.88 0.41 43.12
N ASN A 180 -8.54 1.46 43.61
CA ASN A 180 -7.91 2.67 44.16
C ASN A 180 -7.90 2.69 45.70
N ALA A 181 -8.47 1.67 46.36
CA ALA A 181 -8.64 1.63 47.82
C ALA A 181 -7.40 1.09 48.59
N LEU A 182 -6.22 1.00 47.96
CA LEU A 182 -4.94 0.64 48.61
C LEU A 182 -3.79 1.46 48.03
#